data_AF-A0A9D2B367-F1
#
_entry.id   AF-A0A9D2B367-F1
#
_cell.length_a   1.000
_cell.length_b   1.000
_cell.length_c   1.000
_cell.angle_alpha   90.00
_cell.angle_beta   90.00
_cell.angle_gamma   90.00
#
_symmetry.space_group_name_H-M   'P 1'
#
loop_
_entity.id
_entity.type
_entity.pdbx_description
1 polymer ?
#
loop_
_entity_poly.entity_id
_entity_poly.type
_entity_poly.pdbx_seq_one_letter_code
_entity_poly.pdbx_strand_id
1 'polypeptide(L)'
;MTGIMASELIRQYYEESDPLKRKEILERSLEKGEEPEANQMRMELWNCRYAKRIDKKSPARADGFLRLWMTMKFFSGSRMGAFGRRRNQREVRNLLKELGFDKMKEYGRVGEQILFQECHHAARVYVTACSEDKKYSSTLLGLMSISKDKVQEKIARDTVLVAKIIPEELQMKKELQIFSEGSIQAYKDLFPNDRNFLSQVD
;
A
#
# COMPACT_ATOMS: atom_id res chain seq x y z
N MET A 1 -10.73 18.43 -14.61
CA MET A 1 -9.91 17.51 -15.42
C MET A 1 -10.83 16.42 -15.92
N THR A 2 -11.11 16.41 -17.22
CA THR A 2 -11.90 15.39 -17.92
C THR A 2 -11.13 14.06 -17.82
N GLY A 3 -11.48 13.28 -16.80
CA GLY A 3 -10.86 12.00 -16.52
C GLY A 3 -11.20 11.03 -17.63
N ILE A 4 -10.19 10.47 -18.28
CA ILE A 4 -10.32 9.18 -18.96
C ILE A 4 -10.88 8.24 -17.90
N MET A 5 -12.15 7.84 -18.05
CA MET A 5 -12.74 6.83 -17.16
C MET A 5 -11.93 5.57 -17.36
N ALA A 6 -11.22 5.14 -16.33
CA ALA A 6 -10.46 3.89 -16.37
C ALA A 6 -11.37 2.77 -16.87
N SER A 7 -10.84 1.87 -17.69
CA SER A 7 -11.67 0.76 -18.19
C SER A 7 -12.25 -0.05 -17.04
N GLU A 8 -13.38 -0.73 -17.28
CA GLU A 8 -14.01 -1.57 -16.25
C GLU A 8 -13.05 -2.65 -15.72
N LEU A 9 -12.16 -3.18 -16.57
CA LEU A 9 -11.13 -4.13 -16.13
C LEU A 9 -10.08 -3.46 -15.23
N ILE A 10 -9.67 -2.23 -15.51
CA ILE A 10 -8.74 -1.50 -14.64
C ILE A 10 -9.40 -1.13 -13.30
N ARG A 11 -10.70 -0.84 -13.28
CA ARG A 11 -11.44 -0.68 -12.02
C ARG A 11 -11.41 -1.98 -11.21
N GLN A 12 -11.74 -3.11 -11.83
CA GLN A 12 -11.69 -4.43 -11.19
C GLN A 12 -10.28 -4.79 -10.69
N TYR A 13 -9.23 -4.42 -11.43
CA TYR A 13 -7.84 -4.64 -11.04
C TYR A 13 -7.45 -3.95 -9.71
N TYR A 14 -8.02 -2.77 -9.43
CA TYR A 14 -7.80 -2.03 -8.19
C TYR A 14 -8.83 -2.32 -7.08
N GLU A 15 -9.83 -3.15 -7.36
CA GLU A 15 -10.78 -3.69 -6.38
C GLU A 15 -10.37 -5.09 -5.89
N GLU A 16 -9.73 -5.90 -6.75
CA GLU A 16 -9.25 -7.23 -6.42
C GLU A 16 -7.96 -7.20 -5.58
N SER A 17 -7.91 -8.02 -4.53
CA SER A 17 -6.77 -8.10 -3.60
C SER A 17 -5.88 -9.32 -3.83
N ASP A 18 -6.41 -10.40 -4.41
CA ASP A 18 -5.63 -11.60 -4.74
C ASP A 18 -4.62 -11.30 -5.87
N PRO A 19 -3.30 -11.49 -5.64
CA PRO A 19 -2.29 -11.11 -6.61
C PRO A 19 -2.45 -11.76 -7.99
N LEU A 20 -2.85 -13.03 -8.05
CA LEU A 20 -2.93 -13.78 -9.30
C LEU A 20 -4.19 -13.38 -10.08
N LYS A 21 -5.33 -13.23 -9.40
CA LYS A 21 -6.55 -12.70 -10.04
C LYS A 21 -6.35 -11.27 -10.56
N ARG A 22 -5.66 -10.41 -9.79
CA ARG A 22 -5.26 -9.07 -10.30
C ARG A 22 -4.49 -9.19 -11.59
N LYS A 23 -3.53 -10.12 -11.67
CA LYS A 23 -2.74 -10.34 -12.89
C LYS A 23 -3.62 -10.76 -14.07
N GLU A 24 -4.51 -11.73 -13.86
CA GLU A 24 -5.44 -12.23 -14.89
C GLU A 24 -6.35 -11.12 -15.43
N ILE A 25 -6.85 -10.24 -14.56
CA ILE A 25 -7.65 -9.07 -14.97
C ILE A 25 -6.83 -8.13 -15.85
N LEU A 26 -5.58 -7.86 -15.47
CA LEU A 26 -4.69 -6.99 -16.23
C LEU A 26 -4.30 -7.58 -17.59
N GLU A 27 -4.02 -8.89 -17.64
CA GLU A 27 -3.74 -9.61 -18.89
C GLU A 27 -4.93 -9.51 -19.86
N ARG A 28 -6.16 -9.70 -19.35
CA ARG A 28 -7.38 -9.49 -20.16
C ARG A 28 -7.55 -8.07 -20.67
N SER A 29 -7.14 -7.06 -19.89
CA SER A 29 -7.21 -5.65 -20.32
C SER A 29 -6.21 -5.37 -21.45
N LEU A 30 -5.00 -5.95 -21.36
CA LEU A 30 -3.98 -5.91 -22.42
C LEU A 30 -4.46 -6.61 -23.71
N GLU A 31 -5.05 -7.80 -23.61
CA GLU A 31 -5.59 -8.53 -24.75
C GLU A 31 -6.66 -7.76 -25.52
N LYS A 32 -7.46 -6.96 -24.80
CA LYS A 32 -8.48 -6.08 -25.40
C LYS A 32 -7.91 -4.77 -25.97
N GLY A 33 -6.61 -4.50 -25.80
CA GLY A 33 -5.97 -3.26 -26.24
C GLY A 33 -6.43 -2.04 -25.44
N GLU A 34 -6.93 -2.21 -24.23
CA GLU A 34 -7.28 -1.10 -23.34
C GLU A 34 -5.99 -0.52 -22.74
N GLU A 35 -5.83 0.80 -22.77
CA GLU A 35 -4.70 1.54 -22.17
C GLU A 35 -3.31 0.84 -22.35
N PRO A 36 -2.90 0.43 -23.56
CA PRO A 36 -1.84 -0.56 -23.75
C PRO A 36 -0.48 -0.15 -23.15
N GLU A 37 -0.10 1.13 -23.28
CA GLU A 37 1.14 1.66 -22.69
C GLU A 37 1.09 1.68 -21.15
N ALA A 38 -0.01 2.18 -20.57
CA ALA A 38 -0.18 2.24 -19.12
C ALA A 38 -0.32 0.84 -18.51
N ASN A 39 -0.97 -0.08 -19.21
CA ASN A 39 -1.13 -1.47 -18.77
C ASN A 39 0.18 -2.26 -18.82
N GLN A 40 1.06 -1.94 -19.77
CA GLN A 40 2.42 -2.48 -19.75
C GLN A 40 3.17 -2.00 -18.50
N MET A 41 3.07 -0.71 -18.15
CA MET A 41 3.67 -0.17 -16.91
C MET A 41 3.07 -0.82 -15.65
N ARG A 42 1.75 -1.02 -15.60
CA ARG A 42 1.07 -1.76 -14.51
C ARG A 42 1.59 -3.19 -14.39
N MET A 43 1.81 -3.87 -15.52
CA MET A 43 2.31 -5.25 -15.51
C MET A 43 3.74 -5.31 -14.97
N GLU A 44 4.59 -4.37 -15.36
CA GLU A 44 5.94 -4.27 -14.81
C GLU A 44 5.92 -3.99 -13.30
N LEU A 45 5.07 -3.06 -12.85
CA LEU A 45 4.95 -2.75 -11.43
C LEU A 45 4.36 -3.93 -10.64
N TRP A 46 3.41 -4.68 -11.21
CA TRP A 46 2.88 -5.92 -10.62
C TRP A 46 4.01 -6.94 -10.42
N ASN A 47 4.88 -7.11 -11.42
CA ASN A 47 6.03 -8.02 -11.34
C ASN A 47 7.01 -7.60 -10.23
N CYS A 48 7.24 -6.31 -10.03
CA CYS A 48 8.02 -5.77 -8.90
C CYS A 48 7.32 -6.02 -7.55
N ARG A 49 6.05 -5.59 -7.43
CA ARG A 49 5.24 -5.70 -6.20
C ARG A 49 5.16 -7.13 -5.69
N TYR A 50 4.94 -8.07 -6.59
CA TYR A 50 4.72 -9.46 -6.24
C TYR A 50 5.92 -10.35 -6.58
N ALA A 51 7.14 -9.83 -6.68
CA ALA A 51 8.30 -10.59 -7.17
C ALA A 51 8.58 -11.92 -6.43
N LYS A 52 8.27 -11.98 -5.13
CA LYS A 52 8.56 -13.12 -4.25
C LYS A 52 7.34 -14.02 -4.07
N ARG A 53 7.56 -15.34 -4.03
CA ARG A 53 6.55 -16.30 -3.57
C ARG A 53 6.52 -16.31 -2.04
N ILE A 54 5.36 -16.59 -1.45
CA ILE A 54 5.21 -16.79 0.01
C ILE A 54 5.93 -18.09 0.43
N ASP A 55 5.74 -19.15 -0.36
CA ASP A 55 6.43 -20.42 -0.20
C ASP A 55 6.96 -20.91 -1.56
N LYS A 56 8.06 -21.66 -1.56
CA LYS A 56 8.64 -22.21 -2.78
C LYS A 56 7.70 -23.19 -3.50
N LYS A 57 6.82 -23.88 -2.77
CA LYS A 57 5.88 -24.86 -3.31
C LYS A 57 4.50 -24.29 -3.62
N SER A 58 4.21 -23.05 -3.20
CA SER A 58 2.93 -22.39 -3.44
C SER A 58 3.02 -21.34 -4.56
N PRO A 59 1.99 -21.19 -5.41
CA PRO A 59 1.93 -20.08 -6.38
C PRO A 59 1.66 -18.73 -5.70
N ALA A 60 1.27 -18.72 -4.41
CA ALA A 60 0.95 -17.50 -3.68
C ALA A 60 2.12 -16.51 -3.63
N ARG A 61 1.82 -15.22 -3.83
CA ARG A 61 2.82 -14.15 -3.94
C ARG A 61 2.82 -13.29 -2.68
N ALA A 62 4.01 -12.97 -2.20
CA ALA A 62 4.18 -12.04 -1.09
C ALA A 62 4.03 -10.60 -1.62
N ASP A 63 3.30 -9.77 -0.89
CA ASP A 63 3.10 -8.38 -1.27
C ASP A 63 4.26 -7.50 -0.77
N GLY A 64 5.02 -6.95 -1.72
CA GLY A 64 6.17 -6.09 -1.43
C GLY A 64 5.80 -4.73 -0.84
N PHE A 65 4.65 -4.15 -1.19
CA PHE A 65 4.19 -2.89 -0.60
C PHE A 65 3.75 -3.10 0.85
N LEU A 66 3.07 -4.21 1.15
CA LEU A 66 2.78 -4.57 2.54
C LEU A 66 4.06 -4.88 3.33
N ARG A 67 5.07 -5.49 2.71
CA ARG A 67 6.40 -5.64 3.32
C ARG A 67 7.01 -4.27 3.65
N LEU A 68 6.97 -3.29 2.74
CA LEU A 68 7.42 -1.93 3.01
C LEU A 68 6.66 -1.30 4.18
N TRP A 69 5.33 -1.40 4.19
CA TRP A 69 4.47 -0.92 5.28
C TRP A 69 4.88 -1.53 6.64
N MET A 70 4.99 -2.85 6.70
CA MET A 70 5.33 -3.57 7.94
C MET A 70 6.76 -3.29 8.39
N THR A 71 7.72 -3.17 7.46
CA THR A 71 9.09 -2.76 7.77
C THR A 71 9.12 -1.37 8.40
N MET A 72 8.42 -0.39 7.84
CA MET A 72 8.38 0.97 8.41
C MET A 72 7.70 1.00 9.77
N LYS A 73 6.60 0.26 9.93
CA LYS A 73 5.93 0.13 11.23
C LYS A 73 6.86 -0.45 12.30
N PHE A 74 7.71 -1.41 11.95
CA PHE A 74 8.67 -2.01 12.88
C PHE A 74 9.77 -1.04 13.36
N PHE A 75 10.02 0.05 12.65
CA PHE A 75 10.96 1.07 13.12
C PHE A 75 10.45 1.83 14.36
N SER A 76 9.12 1.91 14.52
CA SER A 76 8.50 2.52 15.69
C SER A 76 8.82 1.71 16.96
N GLY A 77 9.27 2.39 18.02
CA GLY A 77 9.66 1.76 19.29
C GLY A 77 11.18 1.66 19.52
N SER A 78 12.01 2.03 18.55
CA SER A 78 13.46 2.13 18.73
C SER A 78 13.88 3.60 18.91
N ARG A 79 14.57 3.95 20.01
CA ARG A 79 15.29 5.26 20.07
C ARG A 79 16.40 5.23 19.02
N MET A 80 16.11 5.75 17.82
CA MET A 80 17.03 5.69 16.70
C MET A 80 18.10 6.78 16.80
N GLY A 81 19.27 6.40 17.30
CA GLY A 81 20.50 7.18 17.08
C GLY A 81 20.83 7.27 15.59
N ALA A 82 21.78 8.15 15.22
CA ALA A 82 22.12 8.44 13.82
C ALA A 82 22.48 7.18 13.00
N PHE A 83 23.13 6.19 13.61
CA PHE A 83 23.48 4.93 12.96
C PHE A 83 22.25 4.07 12.61
N GLY A 84 21.27 4.00 13.51
CA GLY A 84 19.99 3.32 13.26
C GLY A 84 19.21 3.97 12.13
N ARG A 85 19.18 5.31 12.08
CA ARG A 85 18.54 6.05 10.97
C ARG A 85 19.16 5.69 9.62
N ARG A 86 20.48 5.73 9.49
CA ARG A 86 21.16 5.41 8.22
C ARG A 86 20.88 3.98 7.75
N ARG A 87 20.85 3.02 8.68
CA ARG A 87 20.48 1.63 8.37
C ARG A 87 19.04 1.55 7.84
N ASN A 88 18.08 2.15 8.55
CA ASN A 88 16.67 2.08 8.17
C ASN A 88 16.40 2.83 6.85
N GLN A 89 17.07 3.97 6.61
CA GLN A 89 17.05 4.65 5.32
C GLN A 89 17.54 3.74 4.18
N ARG A 90 18.65 3.01 4.39
CA ARG A 90 19.17 2.07 3.38
C ARG A 90 18.18 0.95 3.10
N GLU A 91 17.56 0.41 4.15
CA GLU A 91 16.54 -0.63 4.03
C GLU A 91 15.31 -0.15 3.23
N VAL A 92 14.80 1.05 3.54
CA VAL A 92 13.70 1.67 2.79
C VAL A 92 14.09 1.93 1.34
N ARG A 93 15.26 2.51 1.07
CA ARG A 93 15.70 2.74 -0.33
C ARG A 93 15.80 1.44 -1.13
N ASN A 94 16.31 0.37 -0.53
CA ASN A 94 16.37 -0.93 -1.18
C ASN A 94 14.97 -1.46 -1.50
N LEU A 95 14.02 -1.31 -0.57
CA LEU A 95 12.62 -1.69 -0.81
C LEU A 95 11.97 -0.87 -1.93
N LEU A 96 12.15 0.47 -1.94
CA LEU A 96 11.62 1.33 -3.01
C LEU A 96 12.18 0.96 -4.38
N LYS A 97 13.48 0.62 -4.44
CA LYS A 97 14.12 0.10 -5.65
C LYS A 97 13.54 -1.24 -6.10
N GLU A 98 13.40 -2.20 -5.18
CA GLU A 98 12.76 -3.50 -5.47
C GLU A 98 11.32 -3.34 -5.97
N LEU A 99 10.61 -2.34 -5.46
CA LEU A 99 9.23 -2.01 -5.82
C LEU A 99 9.10 -1.17 -7.10
N GLY A 100 10.20 -0.84 -7.78
CA GLY A 100 10.16 -0.15 -9.06
C GLY A 100 9.76 1.33 -8.98
N PHE A 101 9.92 1.99 -7.82
CA PHE A 101 9.55 3.41 -7.66
C PHE A 101 10.28 4.32 -8.66
N ASP A 102 11.58 4.14 -8.83
CA ASP A 102 12.38 4.96 -9.74
C ASP A 102 11.92 4.76 -11.19
N LYS A 103 11.65 3.51 -11.58
CA LYS A 103 11.14 3.17 -12.92
C LYS A 103 9.79 3.83 -13.21
N MET A 104 8.88 3.82 -12.24
CA MET A 104 7.58 4.50 -12.41
C MET A 104 7.72 6.02 -12.52
N LYS A 105 8.70 6.63 -11.84
CA LYS A 105 9.01 8.05 -12.00
C LYS A 105 9.61 8.37 -13.36
N GLU A 106 10.43 7.47 -13.93
CA GLU A 106 10.99 7.62 -15.27
C GLU A 106 9.89 7.63 -16.36
N TYR A 107 8.78 6.92 -16.14
CA TYR A 107 7.59 6.99 -16.99
C TYR A 107 6.77 8.28 -16.84
N GLY A 108 7.26 9.24 -16.04
CA GLY A 108 6.64 10.54 -15.83
C GLY A 108 5.26 10.43 -15.18
N ARG A 109 4.37 11.35 -15.54
CA ARG A 109 3.07 11.51 -14.88
C ARG A 109 2.21 10.24 -14.86
N VAL A 110 2.22 9.45 -15.95
CA VAL A 110 1.42 8.22 -16.03
C VAL A 110 1.95 7.16 -15.06
N GLY A 111 3.27 6.98 -15.01
CA GLY A 111 3.88 6.04 -14.07
C GLY A 111 3.71 6.47 -12.61
N GLU A 112 3.84 7.76 -12.30
CA GLU A 112 3.56 8.28 -10.96
C GLU A 112 2.10 8.07 -10.54
N GLN A 113 1.14 8.22 -11.46
CA GLN A 113 -0.28 7.94 -11.20
C GLN A 113 -0.53 6.45 -10.93
N ILE A 114 0.07 5.56 -11.72
CA ILE A 114 -0.02 4.10 -11.51
C ILE A 114 0.59 3.73 -10.15
N LEU A 115 1.74 4.30 -9.81
CA LEU A 115 2.42 4.06 -8.54
C LEU A 115 1.57 4.54 -7.35
N PHE A 116 0.94 5.71 -7.47
CA PHE A 116 0.01 6.23 -6.48
C PHE A 116 -1.17 5.26 -6.28
N GLN A 117 -1.77 4.78 -7.36
CA GLN A 117 -2.89 3.81 -7.30
C GLN A 117 -2.46 2.49 -6.65
N GLU A 118 -1.24 1.99 -6.90
CA GLU A 118 -0.73 0.78 -6.22
C GLU A 118 -0.48 1.01 -4.72
N CYS A 119 0.00 2.19 -4.32
CA CYS A 119 0.17 2.56 -2.91
C CYS A 119 -1.17 2.64 -2.18
N HIS A 120 -2.15 3.31 -2.81
CA HIS A 120 -3.53 3.39 -2.32
C HIS A 120 -4.15 2.00 -2.17
N HIS A 121 -4.04 1.17 -3.20
CA HIS A 121 -4.52 -0.21 -3.17
C HIS A 121 -3.86 -1.02 -2.05
N ALA A 122 -2.53 -0.93 -1.88
CA ALA A 122 -1.83 -1.63 -0.80
C ALA A 122 -2.32 -1.21 0.60
N ALA A 123 -2.53 0.09 0.80
CA ALA A 123 -3.10 0.60 2.05
C ALA A 123 -4.53 0.08 2.28
N ARG A 124 -5.39 0.03 1.24
CA ARG A 124 -6.72 -0.59 1.35
C ARG A 124 -6.64 -2.07 1.75
N VAL A 125 -5.77 -2.85 1.11
CA VAL A 125 -5.54 -4.26 1.45
C VAL A 125 -5.11 -4.40 2.92
N TYR A 126 -4.25 -3.51 3.41
CA TYR A 126 -3.85 -3.46 4.82
C TYR A 126 -5.03 -3.24 5.76
N VAL A 127 -5.91 -2.27 5.45
CA VAL A 127 -7.12 -1.98 6.25
C VAL A 127 -8.07 -3.17 6.27
N THR A 128 -8.33 -3.77 5.11
CA THR A 128 -9.19 -4.96 4.97
C THR A 128 -8.65 -6.12 5.79
N ALA A 129 -7.35 -6.43 5.65
CA ALA A 129 -6.71 -7.50 6.41
C ALA A 129 -6.79 -7.28 7.93
N CYS A 130 -6.63 -6.03 8.40
CA CYS A 130 -6.80 -5.70 9.82
C CYS A 130 -8.25 -5.83 10.31
N SER A 131 -9.23 -5.68 9.41
CA SER A 131 -10.66 -5.71 9.74
C SER A 131 -11.24 -7.13 9.70
N GLU A 132 -10.67 -8.04 8.90
CA GLU A 132 -11.14 -9.42 8.70
C GLU A 132 -10.47 -10.46 9.61
N ASP A 133 -9.38 -10.12 10.30
CA ASP A 133 -8.63 -11.06 11.13
C ASP A 133 -9.49 -11.60 12.30
N LYS A 134 -9.93 -12.87 12.18
CA LYS A 134 -10.92 -13.51 13.06
C LYS A 134 -10.51 -13.64 14.53
N LYS A 135 -9.24 -13.37 14.90
CA LYS A 135 -8.81 -13.16 16.30
C LYS A 135 -9.42 -11.92 16.96
N TYR A 136 -10.14 -11.08 16.21
CA TYR A 136 -10.95 -9.98 16.74
C TYR A 136 -12.42 -10.37 17.03
N SER A 137 -12.88 -11.54 16.57
CA SER A 137 -14.28 -12.01 16.69
C SER A 137 -14.49 -13.20 17.63
N SER A 138 -13.43 -13.82 18.15
CA SER A 138 -13.56 -14.98 19.04
C SER A 138 -13.58 -14.55 20.51
N THR A 139 -14.77 -14.19 21.01
CA THR A 139 -15.08 -14.39 22.43
C THR A 139 -15.84 -15.72 22.56
N LEU A 140 -15.08 -16.80 22.76
CA LEU A 140 -15.57 -17.91 23.58
C LEU A 140 -15.89 -17.30 24.95
N LEU A 141 -17.16 -17.36 25.37
CA LEU A 141 -17.70 -16.81 26.62
C LEU A 141 -17.86 -15.27 26.67
N GLY A 142 -18.81 -14.75 25.90
CA GLY A 142 -19.81 -13.82 26.43
C GLY A 142 -19.45 -12.38 26.79
N LEU A 143 -18.20 -11.89 26.71
CA LEU A 143 -17.90 -10.48 27.02
C LEU A 143 -16.79 -9.86 26.14
N MET A 144 -17.20 -8.87 25.33
CA MET A 144 -16.43 -7.90 24.53
C MET A 144 -15.62 -8.41 23.32
N SER A 145 -16.25 -8.34 22.13
CA SER A 145 -15.53 -8.08 20.88
C SER A 145 -14.81 -6.73 20.98
N ILE A 146 -13.59 -6.61 20.47
CA ILE A 146 -13.00 -5.29 20.21
C ILE A 146 -13.97 -4.56 19.27
N SER A 147 -14.54 -3.42 19.69
CA SER A 147 -15.46 -2.65 18.87
C SER A 147 -14.78 -2.19 17.59
N LYS A 148 -15.55 -2.08 16.49
CA LYS A 148 -15.06 -1.61 15.18
C LYS A 148 -14.27 -0.29 15.30
N ASP A 149 -14.65 0.57 16.23
CA ASP A 149 -13.99 1.86 16.51
C ASP A 149 -12.52 1.69 16.94
N LYS A 150 -12.21 0.71 17.78
CA LYS A 150 -10.82 0.46 18.23
C LYS A 150 -9.93 -0.05 17.09
N VAL A 151 -10.50 -0.83 16.16
CA VAL A 151 -9.80 -1.28 14.96
C VAL A 151 -9.51 -0.08 14.06
N GLN A 152 -10.52 0.76 13.80
CA GLN A 152 -10.36 1.99 13.02
C GLN A 152 -9.29 2.92 13.62
N GLU A 153 -9.32 3.17 14.94
CA GLU A 153 -8.31 4.00 15.61
C GLU A 153 -6.89 3.43 15.46
N LYS A 154 -6.73 2.11 15.57
CA LYS A 154 -5.42 1.47 15.38
C LYS A 154 -4.94 1.63 13.95
N ILE A 155 -5.83 1.45 12.97
CA ILE A 155 -5.51 1.66 11.56
C ILE A 155 -5.14 3.12 11.31
N ALA A 156 -5.85 4.08 11.91
CA ALA A 156 -5.53 5.50 11.84
C ALA A 156 -4.11 5.78 12.34
N ARG A 157 -3.77 5.27 13.53
CA ARG A 157 -2.44 5.41 14.13
C ARG A 157 -1.35 4.76 13.27
N ASP A 158 -1.61 3.55 12.78
CA ASP A 158 -0.70 2.82 11.90
C ASP A 158 -0.45 3.62 10.60
N THR A 159 -1.49 4.19 9.98
CA THR A 159 -1.39 5.03 8.79
C THR A 159 -0.60 6.32 9.05
N VAL A 160 -0.92 7.08 10.11
CA VAL A 160 -0.18 8.30 10.47
C VAL A 160 1.29 7.99 10.72
N LEU A 161 1.57 6.90 11.42
CA LEU A 161 2.93 6.46 11.70
C LEU A 161 3.71 6.22 10.41
N VAL A 162 3.22 5.37 9.51
CA VAL A 162 3.99 4.97 8.32
C VAL A 162 4.00 6.02 7.21
N ALA A 163 2.95 6.84 7.10
CA ALA A 163 2.78 7.81 6.03
C ALA A 163 3.27 9.22 6.40
N LYS A 164 3.38 9.56 7.69
CA LYS A 164 3.83 10.90 8.14
C LYS A 164 5.05 10.82 9.03
N ILE A 165 4.95 10.12 10.17
CA ILE A 165 5.98 10.15 11.23
C ILE A 165 7.29 9.49 10.75
N ILE A 166 7.25 8.24 10.27
CA ILE A 166 8.45 7.52 9.84
C ILE A 166 9.17 8.22 8.66
N PRO A 167 8.47 8.70 7.61
CA PRO A 167 9.12 9.50 6.56
C PRO A 167 9.85 10.74 7.10
N GLU A 168 9.32 11.40 8.14
CA GLU A 168 9.96 12.54 8.79
C GLU A 168 11.17 12.14 9.63
N GLU A 169 11.03 11.13 10.49
CA GLU A 169 12.11 10.61 11.33
C GLU A 169 13.29 10.08 10.51
N LEU A 170 13.00 9.48 9.35
CA LEU A 170 13.98 9.02 8.39
C LEU A 170 14.51 10.13 7.48
N GLN A 171 13.94 11.34 7.47
CA GLN A 171 14.28 12.41 6.53
C GLN A 171 14.15 11.96 5.06
N MET A 172 13.10 11.19 4.76
CA MET A 172 12.84 10.59 3.43
C MET A 172 11.47 11.02 2.87
N LYS A 173 10.95 12.18 3.29
CA LYS A 173 9.65 12.69 2.85
C LYS A 173 9.52 12.75 1.32
N LYS A 174 10.57 13.12 0.60
CA LYS A 174 10.56 13.21 -0.85
C LYS A 174 10.54 11.84 -1.52
N GLU A 175 11.34 10.90 -1.03
CA GLU A 175 11.41 9.55 -1.56
C GLU A 175 10.10 8.78 -1.35
N LEU A 176 9.45 9.00 -0.20
CA LEU A 176 8.22 8.34 0.23
C LEU A 176 6.93 9.10 -0.11
N GLN A 177 7.01 10.26 -0.77
CA GLN A 177 5.87 11.15 -1.00
C GLN A 177 4.66 10.43 -1.60
N ILE A 178 4.83 9.74 -2.74
CA ILE A 178 3.73 9.02 -3.42
C ILE A 178 3.16 7.91 -2.53
N PHE A 179 4.01 7.21 -1.77
CA PHE A 179 3.57 6.18 -0.83
C PHE A 179 2.71 6.79 0.28
N SER A 180 3.17 7.88 0.88
CA SER A 180 2.49 8.61 1.93
C SER A 180 1.13 9.14 1.46
N GLU A 181 1.10 9.82 0.32
CA GLU A 181 -0.13 10.39 -0.26
C GLU A 181 -1.14 9.29 -0.62
N GLY A 182 -0.72 8.23 -1.28
CA GLY A 182 -1.60 7.10 -1.63
C GLY A 182 -2.17 6.42 -0.39
N SER A 183 -1.34 6.24 0.66
CA SER A 183 -1.76 5.62 1.92
C SER A 183 -2.76 6.48 2.70
N ILE A 184 -2.51 7.79 2.78
CA ILE A 184 -3.42 8.74 3.42
C ILE A 184 -4.74 8.81 2.66
N GLN A 185 -4.69 8.89 1.33
CA GLN A 185 -5.89 8.94 0.50
C GLN A 185 -6.74 7.67 0.67
N ALA A 186 -6.12 6.50 0.69
CA ALA A 186 -6.83 5.24 0.94
C ALA A 186 -7.59 5.24 2.28
N TYR A 187 -6.98 5.78 3.33
CA TYR A 187 -7.65 5.91 4.62
C TYR A 187 -8.80 6.92 4.55
N LYS A 188 -8.59 8.11 3.95
CA LYS A 188 -9.63 9.13 3.78
C LYS A 188 -10.84 8.59 3.01
N ASP A 189 -10.61 7.77 1.98
CA ASP A 189 -11.69 7.17 1.20
C ASP A 189 -12.51 6.13 1.99
N LEU A 190 -11.86 5.36 2.87
CA LEU A 190 -12.51 4.34 3.70
C LEU A 190 -13.21 4.94 4.92
N PHE A 191 -12.68 6.01 5.49
CA PHE A 191 -13.17 6.65 6.71
C PHE A 191 -13.29 8.18 6.55
N PRO A 192 -14.16 8.68 5.63
CA PRO A 192 -14.19 10.10 5.25
C PRO A 192 -14.61 11.04 6.40
N ASN A 193 -15.22 10.50 7.45
CA ASN A 193 -15.71 11.27 8.60
C ASN A 193 -14.79 11.22 9.83
N ASP A 194 -13.62 10.57 9.75
CA ASP A 194 -12.67 10.50 10.87
C ASP A 194 -11.92 11.83 11.06
N ARG A 195 -12.54 12.76 11.79
CA ARG A 195 -11.99 14.09 12.05
C ARG A 195 -10.65 14.06 12.79
N ASN A 196 -10.43 13.05 13.65
CA ASN A 196 -9.19 12.94 14.40
C ASN A 196 -8.03 12.63 13.45
N PHE A 197 -8.21 11.65 12.56
CA PHE A 197 -7.22 11.34 11.54
C PHE A 197 -6.96 12.55 10.62
N LEU A 198 -8.01 13.20 10.11
CA LEU A 198 -7.87 14.35 9.21
C LEU A 198 -7.01 15.47 9.83
N SER A 199 -7.24 15.80 11.10
CA SER A 199 -6.45 16.82 11.82
C SER A 199 -4.96 16.49 11.97
N GLN A 200 -4.57 15.21 11.82
CA GLN A 200 -3.19 14.77 11.93
C GLN A 200 -2.47 14.72 10.59
N VAL A 201 -3.18 14.71 9.46
CA VAL A 201 -2.61 14.53 8.11
C VAL A 201 -2.72 15.76 7.22
N ASP A 202 -3.63 16.68 7.53
CA ASP A 202 -3.68 18.02 6.94
C ASP A 202 -2.54 18.91 7.50
#